data_AF-A0A7Y6QKW6-F1
#
_entry.id   AF-A0A7Y6QKW6-F1
#
_cell.length_a   1.000
_cell.length_b   1.000
_cell.length_c   1.000
_cell.angle_alpha   90.00
_cell.angle_beta   90.00
_cell.angle_gamma   90.00
#
_symmetry.space_group_name_H-M   'P 1'
#
loop_
_entity.id
_entity.type
_entity.pdbx_description
1 polymer ?
#
loop_
_entity_poly.entity_id
_entity_poly.type
_entity_poly.pdbx_seq_one_letter_code
_entity_poly.pdbx_strand_id
1 'polypeptide(L)' 'MDYTLLIESFAREHAHRGWPRQRLLHECLRSAIRGGTLAAGTRLVATRTLASELGVARNTVLYAYEQLA' A
#
# COMPACT_ATOMS: atom_id res chain seq x y z
N MET A 1 8.45 -10.16 0.54
CA MET A 1 7.60 -9.46 1.52
C MET A 1 6.17 -9.61 1.06
N ASP A 2 5.28 -10.07 1.93
CA ASP A 2 3.87 -10.27 1.59
C ASP A 2 3.10 -8.96 1.75
N TYR A 3 2.91 -8.24 0.64
CA TYR A 3 2.21 -6.96 0.63
C TYR A 3 0.72 -7.11 0.95
N THR A 4 0.14 -8.26 0.62
CA THR A 4 -1.27 -8.55 0.86
C THR A 4 -1.51 -8.63 2.37
N LEU A 5 -0.72 -9.39 3.11
CA LEU A 5 -0.85 -9.48 4.57
C LEU A 5 -0.63 -8.14 5.27
N LEU A 6 0.35 -7.35 4.82
CA LEU A 6 0.64 -6.01 5.36
C LEU A 6 -0.55 -5.06 5.17
N ILE A 7 -1.16 -5.07 3.99
CA ILE A 7 -2.28 -4.18 3.67
C ILE A 7 -3.56 -4.65 4.36
N GLU A 8 -3.77 -5.96 4.48
CA GLU A 8 -4.92 -6.50 5.21
C GLU A 8 -4.85 -6.20 6.71
N SER A 9 -3.68 -6.32 7.35
CA SER A 9 -3.52 -5.93 8.75
C SER A 9 -3.78 -4.44 8.95
N PHE A 10 -3.17 -3.59 8.11
CA PHE A 10 -3.36 -2.14 8.16
C PHE A 10 -4.83 -1.75 7.87
N ALA A 11 -5.48 -2.44 6.93
CA ALA A 11 -6.88 -2.22 6.62
C ALA A 11 -7.80 -2.58 7.80
N ARG A 12 -7.53 -3.68 8.50
CA ARG A 12 -8.29 -4.05 9.71
C ARG A 12 -8.10 -3.02 10.82
N GLU A 13 -6.88 -2.56 11.06
CA GLU A 13 -6.58 -1.53 12.07
C GLU A 13 -7.25 -0.18 11.76
N HIS A 14 -7.37 0.17 10.47
CA HIS A 14 -7.91 1.45 10.02
C HIS A 14 -9.32 1.38 9.43
N ALA A 15 -9.99 0.23 9.46
CA ALA A 15 -11.35 0.04 8.95
C ALA A 15 -12.35 1.03 9.58
N HIS A 16 -12.14 1.36 10.86
CA HIS A 16 -12.96 2.31 11.61
C HIS A 16 -12.86 3.76 11.14
N ARG A 17 -11.86 4.12 10.32
CA ARG A 17 -11.66 5.50 9.84
C ARG A 17 -12.42 5.83 8.55
N GLY A 18 -13.08 4.86 7.91
CA GLY A 18 -13.88 5.07 6.70
C GLY A 18 -13.06 5.57 5.49
N TRP A 19 -11.76 5.25 5.44
CA TRP A 19 -10.90 5.75 4.37
C TRP A 19 -11.17 5.06 3.03
N PRO A 20 -11.10 5.79 1.91
CA PRO A 20 -11.13 5.17 0.60
C PRO A 20 -9.88 4.30 0.40
N ARG A 21 -10.04 3.19 -0.31
CA ARG A 21 -9.03 2.12 -0.47
C ARG A 21 -7.68 2.62 -1.00
N GLN A 22 -7.70 3.64 -1.87
CA GLN A 22 -6.49 4.32 -2.38
C GLN A 22 -5.71 5.09 -1.29
N ARG A 23 -6.43 5.75 -0.38
CA ARG A 23 -5.82 6.45 0.75
C ARG A 23 -5.25 5.45 1.76
N LEU A 24 -5.99 4.37 2.01
CA LEU A 24 -5.54 3.31 2.92
C LEU A 24 -4.26 2.65 2.40
N LEU A 25 -4.19 2.37 1.09
CA LEU A 25 -2.98 1.84 0.44
C LEU A 25 -1.79 2.80 0.57
N HIS A 26 -2.01 4.09 0.30
CA HIS A 26 -0.96 5.10 0.47
C HIS A 26 -0.43 5.17 1.91
N GLU A 27 -1.32 5.28 2.89
CA GLU A 27 -0.93 5.38 4.31
C GLU A 27 -0.26 4.09 4.80
N CYS A 28 -0.71 2.92 4.33
CA CYS A 28 -0.07 1.65 4.61
C CYS A 28 1.39 1.63 4.12
N LEU A 29 1.61 2.01 2.87
CA LEU A 29 2.95 2.06 2.28
C LEU A 29 3.83 3.10 2.99
N ARG A 30 3.28 4.28 3.29
CA ARG A 30 3.97 5.33 4.03
C ARG A 30 4.37 4.88 5.43
N SER A 31 3.46 4.22 6.14
CA SER A 31 3.70 3.66 7.47
C SER A 31 4.79 2.59 7.42
N ALA A 32 4.72 1.68 6.44
CA ALA A 32 5.73 0.63 6.26
C ALA A 32 7.12 1.17 5.92
N ILE A 33 7.22 2.25 5.13
CA ILE A 33 8.49 2.95 4.86
C ILE A 33 9.04 3.59 6.15
N ARG A 34 8.20 4.33 6.88
CA ARG A 34 8.61 5.03 8.11
C ARG A 34 8.93 4.07 9.25
N GLY A 35 8.22 2.94 9.34
CA GLY A 35 8.44 1.88 10.31
C GLY A 35 9.62 0.96 9.97
N GLY A 36 10.29 1.18 8.84
CA GLY A 36 11.45 0.40 8.42
C GLY A 36 11.13 -0.99 7.84
N THR A 37 9.85 -1.34 7.72
CA THR A 37 9.40 -2.57 7.02
C THR A 37 9.77 -2.53 5.53
N LEU A 38 9.69 -1.33 4.93
CA LEU A 38 10.23 -1.02 3.62
C LEU A 38 11.44 -0.11 3.80
N ALA A 39 12.65 -0.68 3.72
CA ALA A 39 13.87 0.11 3.82
C ALA A 39 13.94 1.17 2.72
N ALA A 40 14.50 2.35 3.03
CA ALA A 40 14.74 3.38 2.03
C ALA A 40 15.58 2.83 0.87
N GLY A 41 15.20 3.16 -0.38
CA GLY A 41 15.84 2.61 -1.58
C GLY A 41 15.36 1.22 -1.99
N THR A 42 14.46 0.59 -1.22
CA THR A 42 13.82 -0.66 -1.66
C THR A 42 13.00 -0.40 -2.92
N ARG A 43 13.29 -1.14 -3.98
CA ARG A 43 12.53 -1.04 -5.23
C ARG A 43 11.11 -1.54 -5.00
N LEU A 44 10.13 -0.66 -5.17
CA LEU A 44 8.73 -1.03 -5.11
C LEU A 44 8.37 -2.01 -6.24
N VAL A 45 7.47 -2.94 -5.94
CA VAL A 45 6.92 -3.89 -6.92
C VAL A 45 6.22 -3.11 -8.03
N ALA A 46 6.29 -3.63 -9.25
CA ALA A 46 5.60 -3.04 -10.39
C ALA A 46 4.10 -2.90 -10.10
N THR A 47 3.53 -1.73 -10.43
CA THR A 47 2.14 -1.36 -10.16
C THR A 47 1.14 -2.43 -10.63
N ARG A 48 1.42 -3.10 -11.75
CA ARG A 48 0.56 -4.17 -12.30
C ARG A 48 0.59 -5.44 -11.45
N THR A 49 1.76 -5.86 -11.01
CA THR A 49 1.93 -7.05 -10.16
C THR A 49 1.26 -6.83 -8.82
N LEU A 50 1.54 -5.68 -8.17
CA LEU A 50 0.95 -5.35 -6.88
C LEU A 50 -0.58 -5.22 -6.97
N ALA A 51 -1.12 -4.65 -8.05
CA ALA A 51 -2.56 -4.58 -8.26
C ALA A 51 -3.21 -5.96 -8.38
N SER A 52 -2.55 -6.90 -9.08
CA SER A 52 -3.00 -8.29 -9.20
C SER A 52 -2.94 -9.04 -7.88
N GLU A 53 -1.86 -8.88 -7.11
CA GLU A 53 -1.69 -9.51 -5.80
C GLU A 53 -2.73 -9.04 -4.78
N LEU A 54 -3.10 -7.75 -4.83
CA LEU A 54 -4.07 -7.14 -3.93
C LEU A 54 -5.52 -7.20 -4.42
N GLY A 55 -5.76 -7.70 -5.64
CA GLY A 55 -7.08 -7.69 -6.28
C GLY A 55 -7.70 -6.29 -6.38
N VAL A 56 -6.89 -5.26 -6.66
CA VAL A 56 -7.33 -3.86 -6.81
C VAL A 56 -7.14 -3.36 -8.23
N ALA A 57 -7.85 -2.28 -8.57
CA ALA A 57 -7.59 -1.58 -9.83
C ALA A 57 -6.16 -1.02 -9.85
N ARG A 58 -5.48 -1.14 -11.00
CA ARG A 58 -4.13 -0.59 -11.20
C ARG A 58 -4.04 0.89 -10.84
N ASN A 59 -5.07 1.67 -11.16
CA ASN A 59 -5.12 3.11 -10.88
C ASN A 59 -5.04 3.42 -9.37
N THR A 60 -5.54 2.52 -8.52
CA THR A 60 -5.45 2.64 -7.05
C THR A 60 -3.99 2.57 -6.59
N VAL A 61 -3.22 1.62 -7.13
CA VAL A 61 -1.80 1.46 -6.81
C VAL A 61 -0.97 2.60 -7.39
N LEU A 62 -1.28 3.02 -8.61
CA LEU A 62 -0.62 4.15 -9.26
C LEU A 62 -0.79 5.42 -8.42
N TYR A 63 -2.02 5.73 -8.03
CA TYR A 63 -2.32 6.88 -7.17
C TYR A 63 -1.55 6.82 -5.85
N ALA A 64 -1.51 5.66 -5.19
CA ALA A 64 -0.78 5.51 -3.94
C ALA A 64 0.73 5.73 -4.09
N TYR A 65 1.32 5.29 -5.20
CA TYR A 65 2.73 5.50 -5.52
C TYR A 65 3.03 6.96 -5.87
N GLU A 66 2.17 7.61 -6.65
CA GLU A 66 2.31 9.04 -6.98
C GLU A 66 2.27 9.92 -5.72
N GLN A 67 1.47 9.55 -4.72
CA GLN A 67 1.43 10.26 -3.43
C GLN A 67 2.67 10.04 -2.55
N LEU A 68 3.56 9.09 -2.89
CA LEU A 68 4.83 8.84 -2.18
C LEU A 68 6.02 9.58 -2.80
N ALA A 69 5.87 10.09 -4.03
CA ALA A 69 6.90 10.87 -4.74
C ALA A 69 7.00 12.29 -4.18
#